data_AF-A0A7X9E532-F1
#
_entry.id   AF-A0A7X9E532-F1
#
_cell.length_a   1.000
_cell.length_b   1.000
_cell.length_c   1.000
_cell.angle_alpha   90.00
_cell.angle_beta   90.00
_cell.angle_gamma   90.00
#
_symmetry.space_group_name_H-M   'P 1'
#
loop_
_entity.id
_entity.type
_entity.pdbx_description
1 polymer ?
#
loop_
_entity_poly.entity_id
_entity_poly.type
_entity_poly.pdbx_seq_one_letter_code
_entity_poly.pdbx_strand_id
1 'polypeptide(L)'
;MRSLQESWKWFKDKLLQALKFSKPLQNKREDPKTALEIPRIKPKTDNLSSRISKVEIPKIEDEGTALPPWCNPKSIKDGNLNILENNLEFDKRKKELEQVKQIIENHNKIRIKKNSSQLSEKQNIEKSNSVKKSEQFLITKPSLQKLYIQVGLDFGTSSTKIAYKILATRDKASVILFNHKLTNYPFYCLPSIAAFNDENKLIMGIEAAKYLEDKNWDHGLRRFKVVVAGKFDEEFYDQHTSDLFYQYIRSKKINYSCEPEFIAAVFLAYAMRQVRTVLKEIYKNCELELSFNICIPIDHIENNKVKEIFEKIIATAELLEKEEMNFNDLTDLLNKSKKYFEDCKYNSEDENCRVFAVPEAVAEIAGYLVSLRARNGIHVVIDFGSGTTDFSIFNLQNVRTSDSTTYWYSARNIPKGMYRIERIFAEFIKSKPFNKSKLSNIVMNISEVPEEVLDKIKKELNCLWKDTHPGWRKAYGHLRKQSEWEKEKVSIFICGGGSQLKFIPEIFSKSWMKDWGPYPVNILPKPDDYVTGDNKYPFERLSLAFGLTIPLPELNNFKLPNDCPDHTPPPLPMREFESWRYRDV
;
A
#
# COMPACT_ATOMS: atom_id res chain seq x y z
N MET A 1 0.91 11.01 47.04
CA MET A 1 1.92 9.92 47.20
C MET A 1 1.38 8.67 47.91
N ARG A 2 0.58 8.74 48.98
CA ARG A 2 -0.01 7.55 49.63
C ARG A 2 -0.95 6.71 48.73
N SER A 3 -1.72 7.34 47.82
CA SER A 3 -2.63 6.60 46.90
C SER A 3 -1.92 5.78 45.80
N LEU A 4 -0.69 6.17 45.43
CA LEU A 4 0.14 5.44 44.47
C LEU A 4 0.74 4.16 45.10
N GLN A 5 1.08 4.21 46.38
CA GLN A 5 1.60 3.05 47.11
C GLN A 5 0.51 1.99 47.35
N GLU A 6 -0.73 2.41 47.64
CA GLU A 6 -1.86 1.49 47.79
C GLU A 6 -2.25 0.83 46.46
N SER A 7 -2.22 1.59 45.36
CA SER A 7 -2.47 1.06 44.01
C SER A 7 -1.41 0.02 43.59
N TRP A 8 -0.14 0.25 43.96
CA TRP A 8 0.95 -0.68 43.66
C TRP A 8 0.86 -1.96 44.50
N LYS A 9 0.48 -1.85 45.78
CA LYS A 9 0.27 -3.02 46.65
C LYS A 9 -0.87 -3.90 46.13
N TRP A 10 -2.00 -3.29 45.74
CA TRP A 10 -3.14 -4.00 45.16
C TRP A 10 -2.77 -4.74 43.86
N PHE A 11 -2.02 -4.09 42.97
CA PHE A 11 -1.56 -4.70 41.70
C PHE A 11 -0.64 -5.90 41.94
N LYS A 12 0.32 -5.78 42.88
CA LYS A 12 1.26 -6.85 43.24
C LYS A 12 0.54 -8.07 43.83
N ASP A 13 -0.47 -7.84 44.68
CA ASP A 13 -1.26 -8.91 45.30
C ASP A 13 -2.12 -9.65 44.26
N LYS A 14 -2.64 -8.95 43.25
CA LYS A 14 -3.38 -9.57 42.13
C LYS A 14 -2.49 -10.39 41.20
N LEU A 15 -1.27 -9.91 40.92
CA LEU A 15 -0.29 -10.64 40.13
C LEU A 15 0.15 -11.95 40.82
N LEU A 16 0.36 -11.90 42.14
CA LEU A 16 0.70 -13.08 42.94
C LEU A 16 -0.45 -14.08 43.08
N GLN A 17 -1.71 -13.63 43.08
CA GLN A 17 -2.87 -14.52 42.99
C GLN A 17 -2.93 -15.22 41.63
N ALA A 18 -2.68 -14.52 40.52
CA ALA A 18 -2.72 -15.11 39.18
C ALA A 18 -1.66 -16.20 38.98
N LEU A 19 -0.46 -16.02 39.56
CA LEU A 19 0.63 -17.00 39.47
C LEU A 19 0.42 -18.25 40.33
N LYS A 20 -0.49 -18.23 41.31
CA LYS A 20 -0.82 -19.41 42.12
C LYS A 20 -1.79 -20.39 41.44
N PHE A 21 -2.40 -20.01 40.31
CA PHE A 21 -3.38 -20.85 39.59
C PHE A 21 -2.83 -21.55 38.33
N SER A 22 -1.56 -21.34 37.97
CA SER A 22 -0.94 -22.10 36.89
C SER A 22 -0.38 -23.44 37.41
N LYS A 23 -1.16 -24.52 37.29
CA LYS A 23 -0.61 -25.88 37.40
C LYS A 23 0.26 -26.19 36.16
N PRO A 24 1.43 -26.83 36.31
CA PRO A 24 2.20 -27.26 35.16
C PRO A 24 1.55 -28.49 34.51
N LEU A 25 1.27 -28.40 33.21
CA LEU A 25 0.92 -29.53 32.36
C LEU A 25 2.15 -30.42 32.19
N GLN A 26 2.18 -31.56 32.89
CA GLN A 26 3.00 -32.70 32.47
C GLN A 26 2.30 -33.35 31.28
N ASN A 27 3.00 -33.49 30.15
CA ASN A 27 2.59 -34.47 29.15
C ASN A 27 3.78 -35.25 28.58
N LYS A 28 3.46 -36.53 28.40
CA LYS A 28 4.28 -37.71 28.16
C LYS A 28 5.06 -37.62 26.85
N ARG A 29 6.25 -38.22 26.87
CA ARG A 29 7.03 -38.60 25.67
C ARG A 29 6.33 -39.78 24.99
N GLU A 30 6.13 -39.69 23.68
CA GLU A 30 5.93 -40.84 22.79
C GLU A 30 7.09 -40.88 21.79
N ASP A 31 7.60 -42.09 21.57
CA ASP A 31 8.70 -42.45 20.66
C ASP A 31 8.34 -42.23 19.18
N PRO A 32 9.28 -41.77 18.32
CA PRO A 32 9.04 -41.70 16.89
C PRO A 32 9.74 -42.87 16.17
N LYS A 33 8.96 -43.82 15.64
CA LYS A 33 9.42 -44.73 14.58
C LYS A 33 8.31 -44.98 13.58
N THR A 34 8.32 -44.22 12.48
CA THR A 34 8.09 -44.76 11.12
C THR A 34 8.38 -43.65 10.10
N ALA A 35 9.48 -43.80 9.37
CA ALA A 35 9.73 -43.12 8.12
C ALA A 35 8.91 -43.84 7.03
N LEU A 36 8.16 -43.07 6.25
CA LEU A 36 7.50 -43.55 5.03
C LEU A 36 8.16 -42.87 3.83
N GLU A 37 8.86 -43.67 3.04
CA GLU A 37 9.46 -43.32 1.76
C GLU A 37 8.37 -42.95 0.74
N ILE A 38 8.60 -41.86 -0.01
CA ILE A 38 7.77 -41.47 -1.15
C ILE A 38 8.57 -41.76 -2.42
N PRO A 39 8.08 -42.61 -3.36
CA PRO A 39 8.79 -42.89 -4.59
C PRO A 39 8.69 -41.74 -5.59
N ARG A 40 9.82 -41.41 -6.22
CA ARG A 40 9.94 -40.47 -7.33
C ARG A 40 9.28 -41.04 -8.59
N ILE A 41 8.25 -40.37 -9.10
CA ILE A 41 7.70 -40.63 -10.45
C ILE A 41 8.30 -39.62 -11.43
N LYS A 42 9.00 -40.12 -12.45
CA LYS A 42 9.43 -39.34 -13.63
C LYS A 42 8.26 -39.20 -14.61
N PRO A 43 8.09 -38.06 -15.31
CA PRO A 43 7.06 -37.94 -16.32
C PRO A 43 7.50 -38.65 -17.61
N LYS A 44 6.63 -39.50 -18.14
CA LYS A 44 6.63 -39.92 -19.54
C LYS A 44 5.62 -39.07 -20.30
N THR A 45 6.08 -38.50 -21.40
CA THR A 45 5.26 -37.98 -22.50
C THR A 45 4.51 -39.15 -23.15
N ASP A 46 3.24 -38.95 -23.49
CA ASP A 46 2.73 -39.21 -24.84
C ASP A 46 1.23 -38.88 -24.99
N ASN A 47 0.91 -38.46 -26.22
CA ASN A 47 -0.41 -38.19 -26.78
C ASN A 47 -1.41 -39.34 -26.55
N LEU A 48 -2.70 -39.03 -26.34
CA LEU A 48 -3.75 -39.40 -27.30
C LEU A 48 -5.11 -38.76 -26.96
N SER A 49 -5.81 -38.46 -28.05
CA SER A 49 -7.20 -38.04 -28.14
C SER A 49 -8.20 -39.17 -27.86
N SER A 50 -9.44 -38.75 -27.57
CA SER A 50 -10.69 -39.52 -27.62
C SER A 50 -10.95 -40.55 -26.51
N ARG A 51 -11.92 -40.24 -25.64
CA ARG A 51 -13.16 -41.03 -25.42
C ARG A 51 -13.95 -40.45 -24.24
N ILE A 52 -15.16 -39.97 -24.57
CA ILE A 52 -16.21 -39.66 -23.62
C ILE A 52 -16.94 -40.97 -23.31
N SER A 53 -16.96 -41.37 -22.05
CA SER A 53 -17.97 -42.28 -21.52
C SER A 53 -18.12 -42.12 -20.00
N LYS A 54 -19.34 -41.73 -19.61
CA LYS A 54 -20.05 -41.94 -18.34
C LYS A 54 -19.23 -42.51 -17.16
N VAL A 55 -19.15 -41.73 -16.08
CA VAL A 55 -18.76 -42.21 -14.75
C VAL A 55 -19.94 -42.02 -13.80
N GLU A 56 -20.38 -43.13 -13.23
CA GLU A 56 -21.38 -43.21 -12.15
C GLU A 56 -20.78 -42.72 -10.83
N ILE A 57 -21.60 -42.03 -10.04
CA ILE A 57 -21.25 -41.47 -8.73
C ILE A 57 -21.50 -42.55 -7.66
N PRO A 58 -20.52 -42.92 -6.81
CA PRO A 58 -20.79 -43.76 -5.66
C PRO A 58 -21.43 -42.96 -4.53
N LYS A 59 -22.42 -43.57 -3.88
CA LYS A 59 -23.04 -43.12 -2.64
C LYS A 59 -21.99 -43.00 -1.53
N ILE A 60 -22.01 -41.87 -0.81
CA ILE A 60 -21.26 -41.67 0.43
C ILE A 60 -22.20 -42.02 1.58
N GLU A 61 -21.76 -42.95 2.42
CA GLU A 61 -22.41 -43.34 3.67
C GLU A 61 -22.08 -42.33 4.78
N ASP A 62 -23.09 -42.04 5.60
CA ASP A 62 -23.08 -41.19 6.78
C ASP A 62 -22.19 -41.77 7.89
N GLU A 63 -21.21 -41.00 8.34
CA GLU A 63 -20.63 -41.16 9.67
C GLU A 63 -20.82 -39.88 10.47
N GLY A 64 -21.69 -39.99 11.49
CA GLY A 64 -22.04 -38.91 12.41
C GLY A 64 -20.88 -38.51 13.31
N THR A 65 -20.74 -37.21 13.52
CA THR A 65 -19.93 -36.64 14.60
C THR A 65 -20.76 -35.65 15.40
N ALA A 66 -20.82 -35.90 16.71
CA ALA A 66 -21.56 -35.14 17.71
C ALA A 66 -20.94 -33.75 17.95
N LEU A 67 -21.79 -32.73 18.09
CA LEU A 67 -21.39 -31.36 18.46
C LEU A 67 -21.35 -31.18 20.00
N PRO A 68 -20.44 -30.33 20.54
CA PRO A 68 -20.31 -30.10 21.98
C PRO A 68 -21.42 -29.22 22.59
N PRO A 69 -21.71 -29.37 23.91
CA PRO A 69 -22.84 -28.71 24.56
C PRO A 69 -22.44 -27.35 25.16
N TRP A 70 -22.67 -26.26 24.43
CA TRP A 70 -22.70 -24.91 25.01
C TRP A 70 -23.60 -23.91 24.26
N CYS A 71 -24.46 -24.39 23.36
CA CYS A 71 -25.50 -23.56 22.73
C CYS A 71 -26.88 -23.88 23.33
N ASN A 72 -27.30 -23.11 24.34
CA ASN A 72 -28.71 -23.01 24.71
C ASN A 72 -29.03 -21.57 25.15
N PRO A 73 -29.84 -20.81 24.39
CA PRO A 73 -30.31 -19.50 24.80
C PRO A 73 -31.75 -19.57 25.30
N LYS A 74 -31.96 -19.44 26.61
CA LYS A 74 -33.27 -19.08 27.19
C LYS A 74 -33.11 -18.14 28.38
N SER A 75 -34.03 -17.17 28.42
CA SER A 75 -34.24 -16.11 29.43
C SER A 75 -33.25 -14.93 29.29
N ILE A 76 -33.63 -13.65 29.35
CA ILE A 76 -34.62 -13.00 30.22
C ILE A 76 -35.25 -11.79 29.50
N LYS A 77 -36.56 -11.62 29.73
CA LYS A 77 -37.37 -10.41 29.51
C LYS A 77 -36.93 -9.34 30.51
N ASP A 78 -36.68 -8.11 30.06
CA ASP A 78 -37.07 -6.87 30.77
C ASP A 78 -36.63 -5.64 29.95
N GLY A 79 -37.54 -5.17 29.10
CA GLY A 79 -37.45 -3.86 28.44
C GLY A 79 -38.38 -2.89 29.13
N ASN A 80 -37.83 -1.85 29.77
CA ASN A 80 -38.43 -0.50 29.87
C ASN A 80 -37.64 0.52 30.73
N LEU A 81 -36.40 0.25 31.15
CA LEU A 81 -35.59 1.24 31.91
C LEU A 81 -34.50 1.97 31.09
N ASN A 82 -34.09 1.46 29.92
CA ASN A 82 -32.96 2.01 29.14
C ASN A 82 -33.29 3.17 28.18
N ILE A 83 -34.53 3.65 28.11
CA ILE A 83 -34.92 4.74 27.19
C ILE A 83 -34.79 6.12 27.88
N LEU A 84 -34.91 6.19 29.21
CA LEU A 84 -34.81 7.46 29.95
C LEU A 84 -33.36 7.89 30.22
N GLU A 85 -32.44 6.95 30.46
CA GLU A 85 -31.01 7.27 30.69
C GLU A 85 -30.32 7.76 29.41
N ASN A 86 -30.67 7.21 28.24
CA ASN A 86 -30.12 7.65 26.96
C ASN A 86 -30.54 9.06 26.55
N ASN A 87 -31.73 9.53 26.96
CA ASN A 87 -32.20 10.89 26.67
C ASN A 87 -31.49 11.95 27.53
N LEU A 88 -31.18 11.62 28.80
CA LEU A 88 -30.42 12.49 29.70
C LEU A 88 -28.96 12.67 29.23
N GLU A 89 -28.34 11.61 28.72
CA GLU A 89 -26.98 11.68 28.17
C GLU A 89 -26.92 12.47 26.85
N PHE A 90 -27.98 12.38 26.03
CA PHE A 90 -28.11 13.16 24.79
C PHE A 90 -28.22 14.67 25.05
N ASP A 91 -29.04 15.09 26.01
CA ASP A 91 -29.20 16.51 26.37
C ASP A 91 -27.93 17.10 26.99
N LYS A 92 -27.18 16.30 27.75
CA LYS A 92 -25.87 16.69 28.29
C LYS A 92 -24.86 16.96 27.17
N ARG A 93 -24.74 16.03 26.20
CA ARG A 93 -23.86 16.19 25.04
C ARG A 93 -24.25 17.39 24.17
N LYS A 94 -25.55 17.68 24.03
CA LYS A 94 -26.04 18.85 23.30
C LYS A 94 -25.63 20.17 23.95
N LYS A 95 -25.67 20.26 25.30
CA LYS A 95 -25.19 21.45 26.04
C LYS A 95 -23.67 21.62 25.95
N GLU A 96 -22.91 20.53 26.03
CA GLU A 96 -21.45 20.56 25.87
C GLU A 96 -21.06 21.04 24.46
N LEU A 97 -21.77 20.59 23.41
CA LEU A 97 -21.52 21.04 22.04
C LEU A 97 -21.74 22.54 21.86
N GLU A 98 -22.78 23.10 22.50
CA GLU A 98 -23.10 24.51 22.39
C GLU A 98 -22.11 25.41 23.13
N GLN A 99 -21.58 24.93 24.27
CA GLN A 99 -20.47 25.60 24.97
C GLN A 99 -19.20 25.64 24.10
N VAL A 100 -18.88 24.55 23.39
CA VAL A 100 -17.73 24.51 22.48
C VAL A 100 -17.88 25.50 21.33
N LYS A 101 -19.07 25.61 20.73
CA LYS A 101 -19.33 26.61 19.67
C LYS A 101 -19.11 28.04 20.17
N GLN A 102 -19.58 28.35 21.38
CA GLN A 102 -19.43 29.69 21.95
C GLN A 102 -17.98 30.04 22.27
N ILE A 103 -17.17 29.06 22.69
CA ILE A 103 -15.72 29.22 22.86
C ILE A 103 -15.03 29.54 21.52
N ILE A 104 -15.37 28.81 20.45
CA ILE A 104 -14.82 29.04 19.10
C ILE A 104 -15.17 30.43 18.59
N GLU A 105 -16.43 30.85 18.77
CA GLU A 105 -16.88 32.18 18.32
C GLU A 105 -16.17 33.31 19.06
N ASN A 106 -15.95 33.17 20.37
CA ASN A 106 -15.18 34.12 21.16
C ASN A 106 -13.70 34.17 20.73
N HIS A 107 -13.10 33.03 20.42
CA HIS A 107 -11.72 32.98 19.94
C HIS A 107 -11.54 33.71 18.59
N ASN A 108 -12.50 33.56 17.69
CA ASN A 108 -12.52 34.26 16.41
C ASN A 108 -12.69 35.79 16.57
N LYS A 109 -13.56 36.24 17.49
CA LYS A 109 -13.72 37.68 17.81
C LYS A 109 -12.42 38.29 18.34
N ILE A 110 -11.66 37.57 19.16
CA ILE A 110 -10.36 38.02 19.68
C ILE A 110 -9.31 38.11 18.55
N ARG A 111 -9.28 37.12 17.64
CA ARG A 111 -8.36 37.10 16.50
C ARG A 111 -8.58 38.26 15.53
N ILE A 112 -9.84 38.59 15.23
CA ILE A 112 -10.19 39.72 14.36
C ILE A 112 -9.74 41.05 14.99
N LYS A 113 -9.93 41.24 16.30
CA LYS A 113 -9.46 42.45 17.00
C LYS A 113 -7.94 42.63 16.97
N LYS A 114 -7.16 41.54 17.08
CA LYS A 114 -5.69 41.59 17.00
C LYS A 114 -5.18 41.94 15.60
N ASN A 115 -5.86 41.47 14.56
CA ASN A 115 -5.48 41.79 13.18
C ASN A 115 -5.81 43.24 12.81
N SER A 116 -6.92 43.79 13.33
CA SER A 116 -7.25 45.21 13.09
C SER A 116 -6.26 46.18 13.74
N SER A 117 -5.71 45.86 14.91
CA SER A 117 -4.70 46.71 15.57
C SER A 117 -3.34 46.68 14.87
N GLN A 118 -2.96 45.55 14.27
CA GLN A 118 -1.70 45.44 13.52
C GLN A 118 -1.74 46.14 12.15
N LEU A 119 -2.92 46.22 11.52
CA LEU A 119 -3.08 46.98 10.27
C LEU A 119 -3.00 48.50 10.48
N SER A 120 -3.46 49.01 11.63
CA SER A 120 -3.33 50.44 11.96
C SER A 120 -1.89 50.87 12.27
N GLU A 121 -1.05 49.98 12.82
CA GLU A 121 0.37 50.29 13.06
C GLU A 121 1.20 50.32 11.77
N LYS A 122 0.90 49.43 10.80
CA LYS A 122 1.61 49.43 9.51
C LYS A 122 1.33 50.67 8.66
N GLN A 123 0.11 51.21 8.70
CA GLN A 123 -0.26 52.39 7.91
C GLN A 123 0.37 53.70 8.40
N ASN A 124 0.88 53.74 9.64
CA ASN A 124 1.58 54.92 10.17
C ASN A 124 3.09 54.93 9.84
N ILE A 125 3.70 53.79 9.52
CA ILE A 125 5.13 53.69 9.19
C ILE A 125 5.40 54.06 7.72
N GLU A 126 4.44 53.88 6.82
CA GLU A 126 4.62 54.16 5.37
C GLU A 126 4.48 55.64 4.99
N LYS A 127 4.07 56.53 5.91
CA LYS A 127 3.93 57.97 5.63
C LYS A 127 5.16 58.83 5.91
N SER A 128 6.25 58.27 6.46
CA SER A 128 7.44 59.06 6.85
C SER A 128 8.65 58.95 5.93
N ASN A 129 8.61 58.18 4.83
CA ASN A 129 9.77 57.93 3.98
C ASN A 129 9.60 58.38 2.51
N SER A 130 9.13 59.61 2.30
CA SER A 130 9.28 60.28 1.00
C SER A 130 10.14 61.53 1.18
N VAL A 131 11.41 61.46 0.76
CA VAL A 131 12.25 62.56 0.22
C VAL A 131 13.71 62.06 0.17
N LYS A 132 14.15 61.56 -0.99
CA LYS A 132 15.36 62.00 -1.73
C LYS A 132 15.89 60.96 -2.73
N LYS A 133 16.21 61.51 -3.90
CA LYS A 133 17.21 61.12 -4.90
C LYS A 133 16.89 59.96 -5.84
N SER A 134 16.52 60.40 -7.03
CA SER A 134 16.77 59.81 -8.34
C SER A 134 18.24 59.39 -8.51
N GLU A 135 18.49 58.10 -8.38
CA GLU A 135 19.51 57.39 -9.16
C GLU A 135 18.78 56.25 -9.86
N GLN A 136 18.98 56.14 -11.18
CA GLN A 136 18.49 55.03 -11.99
C GLN A 136 19.22 53.76 -11.56
N PHE A 137 18.77 53.15 -10.48
CA PHE A 137 19.04 51.75 -10.21
C PHE A 137 18.29 50.96 -11.26
N LEU A 138 19.04 50.26 -12.12
CA LEU A 138 18.56 49.08 -12.81
C LEU A 138 17.93 48.20 -11.74
N ILE A 139 16.59 48.18 -11.69
CA ILE A 139 15.84 47.26 -10.84
C ILE A 139 16.12 45.89 -11.44
N THR A 140 17.19 45.25 -10.97
CA THR A 140 17.40 43.82 -11.17
C THR A 140 16.18 43.15 -10.58
N LYS A 141 15.37 42.51 -11.44
CA LYS A 141 14.21 41.73 -10.98
C LYS A 141 14.72 40.82 -9.85
N PRO A 142 14.09 40.84 -8.66
CA PRO A 142 14.49 39.92 -7.61
C PRO A 142 14.46 38.50 -8.18
N SER A 143 15.60 37.81 -8.16
CA SER A 143 15.69 36.45 -8.67
C SER A 143 14.75 35.60 -7.83
N LEU A 144 13.78 34.95 -8.48
CA LEU A 144 12.83 34.07 -7.80
C LEU A 144 13.63 33.02 -7.02
N GLN A 145 13.21 32.75 -5.79
CA GLN A 145 13.85 31.71 -5.00
C GLN A 145 13.64 30.36 -5.69
N LYS A 146 14.73 29.66 -5.99
CA LYS A 146 14.69 28.32 -6.59
C LYS A 146 14.53 27.26 -5.50
N LEU A 147 13.54 26.38 -5.65
CA LEU A 147 13.28 25.26 -4.75
C LEU A 147 13.51 23.93 -5.48
N TYR A 148 14.30 23.06 -4.87
CA TYR A 148 14.52 21.69 -5.32
C TYR A 148 13.59 20.78 -4.54
N ILE A 149 12.72 20.05 -5.23
CA ILE A 149 11.68 19.24 -4.62
C ILE A 149 11.80 17.80 -5.12
N GLN A 150 11.98 16.88 -4.18
CA GLN A 150 11.87 15.44 -4.45
C GLN A 150 10.42 15.02 -4.28
N VAL A 151 9.83 14.49 -5.34
CA VAL A 151 8.46 14.00 -5.39
C VAL A 151 8.48 12.48 -5.38
N GLY A 152 7.72 11.89 -4.46
CA GLY A 152 7.45 10.46 -4.45
C GLY A 152 6.09 10.18 -5.06
N LEU A 153 6.06 9.45 -6.18
CA LEU A 153 4.85 9.14 -6.94
C LEU A 153 4.61 7.62 -6.93
N ASP A 154 3.68 7.19 -6.08
CA ASP A 154 3.17 5.81 -6.07
C ASP A 154 2.21 5.65 -7.25
N PHE A 155 2.67 5.00 -8.33
CA PHE A 155 1.85 4.67 -9.48
C PHE A 155 1.00 3.41 -9.19
N GLY A 156 -0.05 3.61 -8.40
CA GLY A 156 -0.99 2.55 -8.02
C GLY A 156 -1.98 2.19 -9.12
N THR A 157 -2.49 0.95 -9.09
CA THR A 157 -3.43 0.43 -10.10
C THR A 157 -4.80 1.11 -10.12
N SER A 158 -5.33 1.52 -8.97
CA SER A 158 -6.64 2.18 -8.84
C SER A 158 -6.52 3.66 -8.51
N SER A 159 -5.55 4.02 -7.67
CA SER A 159 -5.20 5.41 -7.40
C SER A 159 -3.70 5.60 -7.20
N THR A 160 -3.21 6.69 -7.75
CA THR A 160 -1.87 7.23 -7.55
C THR A 160 -1.84 8.12 -6.33
N LYS A 161 -0.78 8.00 -5.53
CA LYS A 161 -0.59 8.79 -4.32
C LYS A 161 0.74 9.50 -4.42
N ILE A 162 0.78 10.74 -3.93
CA ILE A 162 1.92 11.59 -4.15
C ILE A 162 2.28 12.31 -2.86
N ALA A 163 3.56 12.24 -2.50
CA ALA A 163 4.15 13.06 -1.47
C ALA A 163 5.36 13.80 -2.04
N TYR A 164 5.82 14.83 -1.34
CA TYR A 164 6.98 15.61 -1.75
C TYR A 164 7.77 16.10 -0.53
N LYS A 165 9.05 16.39 -0.74
CA LYS A 165 9.95 16.96 0.24
C LYS A 165 10.82 18.03 -0.42
N ILE A 166 10.96 19.18 0.22
CA ILE A 166 11.88 20.23 -0.24
C ILE A 166 13.29 19.84 0.22
N LEU A 167 14.20 19.70 -0.73
CA LEU A 167 15.59 19.32 -0.45
C LEU A 167 16.36 20.48 0.19
N ALA A 168 17.43 20.15 0.91
CA ALA A 168 18.28 21.09 1.66
C ALA A 168 17.55 21.93 2.74
N THR A 169 16.33 21.56 3.10
CA THR A 169 15.58 22.14 4.21
C THR A 169 15.38 21.11 5.32
N ARG A 170 14.96 21.56 6.50
CA ARG A 170 14.45 20.67 7.56
C ARG A 170 12.98 20.30 7.33
N ASP A 171 12.46 20.56 6.13
CA ASP A 171 11.05 20.36 5.85
C ASP A 171 10.71 18.87 5.86
N LYS A 172 9.52 18.64 6.39
CA LYS A 172 8.91 17.34 6.50
C LYS A 172 8.28 16.94 5.17
N ALA A 173 8.22 15.64 4.90
CA ALA A 173 7.52 15.16 3.72
C ALA A 173 6.01 15.47 3.84
N SER A 174 5.45 16.04 2.78
CA SER A 174 4.07 16.51 2.71
C SER A 174 3.31 15.79 1.60
N VAL A 175 2.02 15.55 1.82
CA VAL A 175 1.16 14.84 0.87
C VAL A 175 0.50 15.84 -0.09
N ILE A 176 0.45 15.52 -1.38
CA ILE A 176 -0.31 16.31 -2.36
C ILE A 176 -1.81 16.02 -2.19
N LEU A 177 -2.59 17.10 -2.13
CA LEU A 177 -4.05 17.05 -2.02
C LEU A 177 -4.67 17.61 -3.30
N PHE A 178 -5.54 16.84 -3.93
CA PHE A 178 -6.16 17.20 -5.22
C PHE A 178 -7.51 17.90 -5.08
N ASN A 179 -8.13 17.86 -3.89
CA ASN A 179 -9.40 18.53 -3.56
C ASN A 179 -10.53 18.35 -4.61
N HIS A 180 -10.60 17.20 -5.26
CA HIS A 180 -11.47 16.96 -6.41
C HIS A 180 -12.94 16.68 -6.07
N LYS A 181 -13.29 16.51 -4.78
CA LYS A 181 -14.65 16.20 -4.28
C LYS A 181 -15.30 14.95 -4.90
N LEU A 182 -14.51 13.93 -5.21
CA LEU A 182 -15.03 12.66 -5.73
C LEU A 182 -15.50 11.83 -4.55
N THR A 183 -16.66 11.21 -4.67
CA THR A 183 -17.26 10.40 -3.60
C THR A 183 -16.47 9.12 -3.32
N ASN A 184 -15.86 8.54 -4.35
CA ASN A 184 -15.19 7.24 -4.29
C ASN A 184 -13.66 7.32 -4.10
N TYR A 185 -13.09 8.52 -4.04
CA TYR A 185 -11.64 8.72 -3.90
C TYR A 185 -11.35 9.67 -2.73
N PRO A 186 -10.43 9.32 -1.82
CA PRO A 186 -9.92 10.26 -0.84
C PRO A 186 -9.21 11.44 -1.52
N PHE A 187 -9.23 12.63 -0.91
CA PHE A 187 -8.63 13.85 -1.50
C PHE A 187 -7.12 13.77 -1.77
N TYR A 188 -6.40 12.83 -1.15
CA TYR A 188 -4.97 12.56 -1.35
C TYR A 188 -4.70 11.53 -2.45
N CYS A 189 -5.72 11.02 -3.12
CA CYS A 189 -5.62 10.03 -4.19
C CYS A 189 -5.94 10.67 -5.55
N LEU A 190 -5.03 10.52 -6.51
CA LEU A 190 -5.31 10.77 -7.92
C LEU A 190 -5.87 9.49 -8.56
N PRO A 191 -7.08 9.47 -9.15
CA PRO A 191 -7.62 8.25 -9.76
C PRO A 191 -6.73 7.73 -10.91
N SER A 192 -6.36 6.45 -10.90
CA SER A 192 -5.54 5.82 -11.97
C SER A 192 -6.41 5.24 -13.08
N ILE A 193 -7.19 6.11 -13.70
CA ILE A 193 -8.19 5.74 -14.71
C ILE A 193 -8.17 6.71 -15.88
N ALA A 194 -8.57 6.21 -17.05
CA ALA A 194 -8.73 6.99 -18.26
C ALA A 194 -10.06 6.65 -18.95
N ALA A 195 -10.57 7.54 -19.77
CA ALA A 195 -11.78 7.32 -20.56
C ALA A 195 -11.74 8.19 -21.83
N PHE A 196 -12.43 7.75 -22.86
CA PHE A 196 -12.84 8.61 -23.96
C PHE A 196 -14.21 9.18 -23.66
N ASN A 197 -14.31 10.52 -23.61
CA ASN A 197 -15.58 11.21 -23.39
C ASN A 197 -16.52 11.05 -24.61
N ASP A 198 -17.64 11.75 -24.61
CA ASP A 198 -18.65 11.64 -25.68
C ASP A 198 -18.17 12.24 -27.03
N GLU A 199 -17.12 13.07 -26.99
CA GLU A 199 -16.44 13.63 -28.16
C GLU A 199 -15.23 12.77 -28.61
N ASN A 200 -15.07 11.56 -28.03
CA ASN A 200 -13.91 10.68 -28.24
C ASN A 200 -12.56 11.32 -27.88
N LYS A 201 -12.55 12.31 -27.00
CA LYS A 201 -11.33 12.90 -26.44
C LYS A 201 -10.88 12.10 -25.23
N LEU A 202 -9.58 11.84 -25.16
CA LEU A 202 -8.97 11.17 -24.02
C LEU A 202 -8.97 12.08 -22.80
N ILE A 203 -9.60 11.63 -21.73
CA ILE A 203 -9.55 12.24 -20.40
C ILE A 203 -8.97 11.23 -19.41
N MET A 204 -8.29 11.72 -18.38
CA MET A 204 -7.64 10.89 -17.36
C MET A 204 -7.89 11.43 -15.96
N GLY A 205 -7.55 10.64 -14.94
CA GLY A 205 -7.53 11.09 -13.57
C GLY A 205 -8.88 11.57 -13.05
N ILE A 206 -8.90 12.79 -12.54
CA ILE A 206 -10.08 13.40 -11.90
C ILE A 206 -11.22 13.55 -12.92
N GLU A 207 -10.91 13.98 -14.14
CA GLU A 207 -11.86 14.21 -15.21
C GLU A 207 -12.50 12.89 -15.67
N ALA A 208 -11.69 11.85 -15.86
CA ALA A 208 -12.18 10.50 -16.15
C ALA A 208 -13.04 9.94 -15.01
N ALA A 209 -12.65 10.17 -13.75
CA ALA A 209 -13.44 9.73 -12.61
C ALA A 209 -14.83 10.36 -12.57
N LYS A 210 -14.94 11.66 -12.83
CA LYS A 210 -16.24 12.37 -12.91
C LYS A 210 -17.09 11.83 -14.06
N TYR A 211 -16.50 11.66 -15.24
CA TYR A 211 -17.20 11.13 -16.41
C TYR A 211 -17.74 9.70 -16.19
N LEU A 212 -17.04 8.89 -15.39
CA LEU A 212 -17.39 7.50 -15.13
C LEU A 212 -18.28 7.29 -13.90
N GLU A 213 -18.66 8.34 -13.15
CA GLU A 213 -19.36 8.22 -11.87
C GLU A 213 -20.75 7.55 -11.99
N ASP A 214 -21.45 7.79 -13.09
CA ASP A 214 -22.77 7.21 -13.39
C ASP A 214 -22.69 5.88 -14.16
N LYS A 215 -21.53 5.56 -14.74
CA LYS A 215 -21.30 4.38 -15.58
C LYS A 215 -21.07 3.12 -14.76
N ASN A 216 -21.14 1.95 -15.40
CA ASN A 216 -20.80 0.69 -14.73
C ASN A 216 -19.39 0.78 -14.12
N TRP A 217 -19.22 0.11 -12.98
CA TRP A 217 -17.95 0.04 -12.23
C TRP A 217 -16.76 -0.10 -13.17
N ASP A 218 -16.87 -1.07 -14.07
CA ASP A 218 -15.82 -1.61 -14.93
C ASP A 218 -15.70 -0.85 -16.24
N HIS A 219 -16.47 0.22 -16.41
CA HIS A 219 -16.39 1.10 -17.56
C HIS A 219 -15.14 1.99 -17.50
N GLY A 220 -14.58 2.32 -18.67
CA GLY A 220 -13.35 3.09 -18.81
C GLY A 220 -12.10 2.23 -18.99
N LEU A 221 -10.98 2.89 -19.26
CA LEU A 221 -9.64 2.30 -19.25
C LEU A 221 -9.14 2.28 -17.80
N ARG A 222 -9.20 1.11 -17.18
CA ARG A 222 -8.78 0.91 -15.79
C ARG A 222 -7.65 -0.09 -15.72
N ARG A 223 -6.82 0.02 -14.68
CA ARG A 223 -5.80 -0.99 -14.34
C ARG A 223 -4.81 -1.25 -15.47
N PHE A 224 -4.55 -0.25 -16.30
CA PHE A 224 -3.62 -0.36 -17.43
C PHE A 224 -2.20 -0.73 -16.98
N LYS A 225 -1.77 -0.42 -15.74
CA LYS A 225 -0.53 -0.95 -15.14
C LYS A 225 -0.48 -2.49 -15.17
N VAL A 226 -1.58 -3.16 -14.83
CA VAL A 226 -1.68 -4.64 -14.83
C VAL A 226 -1.74 -5.15 -16.27
N VAL A 227 -2.47 -4.47 -17.17
CA VAL A 227 -2.53 -4.83 -18.59
C VAL A 227 -1.15 -4.72 -19.24
N VAL A 228 -0.35 -3.70 -18.91
CA VAL A 228 1.06 -3.60 -19.32
C VAL A 228 1.83 -4.80 -18.82
N ALA A 229 1.87 -5.06 -17.51
CA ALA A 229 2.65 -6.17 -16.95
C ALA A 229 2.28 -7.51 -17.61
N GLY A 230 0.97 -7.81 -17.69
CA GLY A 230 0.45 -9.03 -18.30
C GLY A 230 0.71 -9.19 -19.79
N LYS A 231 0.96 -8.09 -20.53
CA LYS A 231 1.34 -8.13 -21.94
C LYS A 231 2.77 -8.61 -22.16
N PHE A 232 3.67 -8.34 -21.20
CA PHE A 232 5.10 -8.66 -21.32
C PHE A 232 5.52 -9.88 -20.48
N ASP A 233 4.67 -10.30 -19.55
CA ASP A 233 4.88 -11.49 -18.74
C ASP A 233 3.54 -12.15 -18.37
N GLU A 234 3.43 -13.42 -18.74
CA GLU A 234 2.25 -14.26 -18.56
C GLU A 234 1.90 -14.50 -17.09
N GLU A 235 2.88 -14.45 -16.18
CA GLU A 235 2.63 -14.56 -14.73
C GLU A 235 1.76 -13.41 -14.20
N PHE A 236 1.76 -12.26 -14.87
CA PHE A 236 0.97 -11.08 -14.53
C PHE A 236 -0.31 -10.95 -15.35
N TYR A 237 -0.58 -11.88 -16.26
CA TYR A 237 -1.71 -11.79 -17.17
C TYR A 237 -3.04 -12.08 -16.46
N ASP A 238 -3.93 -11.09 -16.47
CA ASP A 238 -5.32 -11.25 -16.03
C ASP A 238 -6.25 -11.07 -17.24
N GLN A 239 -6.69 -12.20 -17.81
CA GLN A 239 -7.55 -12.27 -19.00
C GLN A 239 -8.74 -11.31 -18.90
N HIS A 240 -9.44 -11.31 -17.77
CA HIS A 240 -10.63 -10.48 -17.58
C HIS A 240 -10.32 -8.99 -17.63
N THR A 241 -9.22 -8.56 -16.99
CA THR A 241 -8.75 -7.16 -17.02
C THR A 241 -8.38 -6.73 -18.43
N SER A 242 -7.63 -7.57 -19.14
CA SER A 242 -7.22 -7.33 -20.53
C SER A 242 -8.43 -7.25 -21.46
N ASP A 243 -9.38 -8.18 -21.34
CA ASP A 243 -10.60 -8.19 -22.14
C ASP A 243 -11.41 -6.92 -21.97
N LEU A 244 -11.66 -6.50 -20.73
CA LEU A 244 -12.39 -5.26 -20.44
C LEU A 244 -11.69 -4.03 -21.04
N PHE A 245 -10.36 -3.96 -20.93
CA PHE A 245 -9.57 -2.87 -21.50
C PHE A 245 -9.73 -2.79 -23.03
N TYR A 246 -9.52 -3.90 -23.74
CA TYR A 246 -9.61 -3.92 -25.21
C TYR A 246 -11.05 -3.88 -25.72
N GLN A 247 -12.03 -4.39 -24.98
CA GLN A 247 -13.45 -4.21 -25.30
C GLN A 247 -13.85 -2.74 -25.22
N TYR A 248 -13.39 -2.01 -24.20
CA TYR A 248 -13.66 -0.57 -24.08
C TYR A 248 -13.09 0.21 -25.27
N ILE A 249 -11.83 -0.04 -25.65
CA ILE A 249 -11.20 0.62 -26.82
C ILE A 249 -12.00 0.33 -28.10
N ARG A 250 -12.33 -0.94 -28.36
CA ARG A 250 -13.12 -1.34 -29.55
C ARG A 250 -14.48 -0.67 -29.58
N SER A 251 -15.14 -0.52 -28.43
CA SER A 251 -16.45 0.13 -28.34
C SER A 251 -16.44 1.61 -28.75
N LYS A 252 -15.30 2.30 -28.60
CA LYS A 252 -15.16 3.72 -28.91
C LYS A 252 -14.80 4.00 -30.37
N LYS A 253 -14.54 2.97 -31.19
CA LYS A 253 -14.21 3.08 -32.63
C LYS A 253 -13.08 4.10 -32.91
N ILE A 254 -12.02 4.01 -32.12
CA ILE A 254 -10.90 4.94 -32.16
C ILE A 254 -9.91 4.52 -33.25
N ASN A 255 -9.42 5.50 -34.01
CA ASN A 255 -8.51 5.30 -35.16
C ASN A 255 -7.02 5.48 -34.83
N TYR A 256 -6.67 5.69 -33.56
CA TYR A 256 -5.28 5.88 -33.11
C TYR A 256 -4.85 4.80 -32.09
N SER A 257 -3.53 4.68 -31.91
CA SER A 257 -2.89 3.74 -30.98
C SER A 257 -3.37 3.99 -29.53
N CYS A 258 -3.85 2.94 -28.87
CA CYS A 258 -4.37 2.95 -27.49
C CYS A 258 -3.75 1.83 -26.65
N GLU A 259 -2.50 1.49 -26.93
CA GLU A 259 -1.76 0.45 -26.26
C GLU A 259 -1.57 0.81 -24.78
N PRO A 260 -1.63 -0.18 -23.87
CA PRO A 260 -1.65 0.09 -22.44
C PRO A 260 -0.39 0.82 -21.95
N GLU A 261 0.77 0.60 -22.58
CA GLU A 261 2.02 1.32 -22.29
C GLU A 261 1.93 2.82 -22.62
N PHE A 262 1.24 3.18 -23.70
CA PHE A 262 1.04 4.57 -24.13
C PHE A 262 0.11 5.29 -23.17
N ILE A 263 -1.00 4.63 -22.81
CA ILE A 263 -1.94 5.14 -21.79
C ILE A 263 -1.24 5.32 -20.44
N ALA A 264 -0.38 4.38 -20.04
CA ALA A 264 0.39 4.48 -18.80
C ALA A 264 1.37 5.67 -18.81
N ALA A 265 2.09 5.88 -19.92
CA ALA A 265 3.03 7.00 -20.05
C ALA A 265 2.31 8.36 -20.04
N VAL A 266 1.20 8.48 -20.77
CA VAL A 266 0.37 9.71 -20.75
C VAL A 266 -0.21 9.95 -19.36
N PHE A 267 -0.64 8.91 -18.64
CA PHE A 267 -1.14 9.03 -17.28
C PHE A 267 -0.06 9.52 -16.30
N LEU A 268 1.15 8.97 -16.37
CA LEU A 268 2.25 9.44 -15.52
C LEU A 268 2.62 10.90 -15.83
N ALA A 269 2.68 11.29 -17.10
CA ALA A 269 2.89 12.67 -17.50
C ALA A 269 1.79 13.60 -16.94
N TYR A 270 0.52 13.17 -17.05
CA TYR A 270 -0.62 13.85 -16.45
C TYR A 270 -0.44 14.01 -14.93
N ALA A 271 -0.07 12.94 -14.22
CA ALA A 271 0.12 12.98 -12.77
C ALA A 271 1.26 13.94 -12.37
N MET A 272 2.40 13.89 -13.05
CA MET A 272 3.52 14.82 -12.83
C MET A 272 3.11 16.27 -13.08
N ARG A 273 2.32 16.53 -14.14
CA ARG A 273 1.80 17.88 -14.41
C ARG A 273 0.83 18.35 -13.33
N GLN A 274 -0.04 17.47 -12.81
CA GLN A 274 -0.93 17.81 -11.70
C GLN A 274 -0.13 18.20 -10.44
N VAL A 275 0.96 17.48 -10.14
CA VAL A 275 1.88 17.84 -9.03
C VAL A 275 2.44 19.23 -9.24
N ARG A 276 2.98 19.52 -10.43
CA ARG A 276 3.56 20.82 -10.75
C ARG A 276 2.54 21.95 -10.59
N THR A 277 1.31 21.76 -11.05
CA THR A 277 0.21 22.72 -10.89
C THR A 277 -0.08 23.00 -9.42
N VAL A 278 -0.23 21.95 -8.60
CA VAL A 278 -0.50 22.10 -7.16
C VAL A 278 0.66 22.79 -6.44
N LEU A 279 1.90 22.38 -6.71
CA LEU A 279 3.08 22.96 -6.05
C LEU A 279 3.33 24.42 -6.45
N LYS A 280 3.08 24.80 -7.71
CA LYS A 280 3.15 26.21 -8.15
C LYS A 280 2.16 27.11 -7.40
N GLU A 281 0.99 26.57 -7.08
CA GLU A 281 -0.02 27.28 -6.30
C GLU A 281 0.36 27.39 -4.82
N ILE A 282 1.03 26.38 -4.25
CA ILE A 282 1.52 26.40 -2.86
C ILE A 282 2.71 27.36 -2.71
N TYR A 283 3.70 27.24 -3.60
CA TYR A 283 4.94 28.00 -3.57
C TYR A 283 4.94 29.12 -4.61
N LYS A 284 3.94 30.01 -4.51
CA LYS A 284 3.83 31.16 -5.41
C LYS A 284 5.10 31.99 -5.32
N ASN A 285 5.61 32.40 -6.48
CA ASN A 285 6.85 33.18 -6.63
C ASN A 285 8.15 32.39 -6.36
N CYS A 286 8.11 31.07 -6.41
CA CYS A 286 9.31 30.24 -6.45
C CYS A 286 9.49 29.62 -7.85
N GLU A 287 10.74 29.46 -8.26
CA GLU A 287 11.09 28.57 -9.37
C GLU A 287 11.18 27.15 -8.82
N LEU A 288 10.46 26.20 -9.43
CA LEU A 288 10.38 24.82 -8.94
C LEU A 288 11.18 23.88 -9.84
N GLU A 289 12.22 23.27 -9.29
CA GLU A 289 12.92 22.14 -9.89
C GLU A 289 12.43 20.85 -9.23
N LEU A 290 11.76 20.00 -10.00
CA LEU A 290 11.14 18.77 -9.52
C LEU A 290 11.94 17.57 -10.02
N SER A 291 12.23 16.64 -9.12
CA SER A 291 12.64 15.28 -9.44
C SER A 291 11.58 14.31 -8.91
N PHE A 292 11.34 13.21 -9.63
CA PHE A 292 10.29 12.25 -9.34
C PHE A 292 10.89 10.87 -9.12
N ASN A 293 10.55 10.23 -8.01
CA ASN A 293 10.77 8.80 -7.80
C ASN A 293 9.45 8.07 -8.03
N ILE A 294 9.46 7.07 -8.89
CA ILE A 294 8.30 6.24 -9.22
C ILE A 294 8.60 4.80 -8.83
N CYS A 295 7.69 4.17 -8.11
CA CYS A 295 7.87 2.79 -7.69
C CYS A 295 7.73 1.79 -8.86
N ILE A 296 8.57 0.75 -8.83
CA ILE A 296 8.41 -0.49 -9.60
C ILE A 296 8.51 -1.66 -8.60
N PRO A 297 7.62 -2.67 -8.67
CA PRO A 297 7.74 -3.88 -7.85
C PRO A 297 9.13 -4.51 -7.95
N ILE A 298 9.71 -5.00 -6.84
CA ILE A 298 11.04 -5.64 -6.86
C ILE A 298 11.06 -6.80 -7.86
N ASP A 299 10.02 -7.63 -7.87
CA ASP A 299 9.89 -8.77 -8.77
C ASP A 299 9.93 -8.34 -10.26
N HIS A 300 9.40 -7.15 -10.58
CA HIS A 300 9.53 -6.58 -11.91
C HIS A 300 10.94 -6.06 -12.17
N ILE A 301 11.61 -5.45 -11.19
CA ILE A 301 12.99 -4.97 -11.32
C ILE A 301 13.95 -6.14 -11.58
N GLU A 302 13.71 -7.29 -10.93
CA GLU A 302 14.49 -8.51 -11.15
C GLU A 302 14.12 -9.23 -12.46
N ASN A 303 12.95 -8.90 -13.04
CA ASN A 303 12.47 -9.43 -14.31
C ASN A 303 12.70 -8.42 -15.46
N ASN A 304 13.79 -8.63 -16.18
CA ASN A 304 14.29 -7.68 -17.17
C ASN A 304 13.23 -7.17 -18.18
N LYS A 305 12.31 -8.03 -18.68
CA LYS A 305 11.33 -7.59 -19.69
C LYS A 305 10.31 -6.59 -19.13
N VAL A 306 9.78 -6.86 -17.94
CA VAL A 306 8.79 -5.98 -17.29
C VAL A 306 9.48 -4.72 -16.78
N LYS A 307 10.72 -4.82 -16.27
CA LYS A 307 11.52 -3.65 -15.92
C LYS A 307 11.72 -2.71 -17.11
N GLU A 308 12.24 -3.24 -18.22
CA GLU A 308 12.56 -2.46 -19.43
C GLU A 308 11.33 -1.69 -19.94
N ILE A 309 10.15 -2.32 -19.94
CA ILE A 309 8.95 -1.65 -20.41
C ILE A 309 8.50 -0.53 -19.46
N PHE A 310 8.57 -0.73 -18.13
CA PHE A 310 8.21 0.32 -17.17
C PHE A 310 9.23 1.47 -17.16
N GLU A 311 10.52 1.18 -17.30
CA GLU A 311 11.56 2.19 -17.51
C GLU A 311 11.31 3.00 -18.78
N LYS A 312 10.90 2.35 -19.87
CA LYS A 312 10.51 3.04 -21.11
C LYS A 312 9.26 3.90 -20.95
N ILE A 313 8.25 3.42 -20.21
CA ILE A 313 7.06 4.18 -19.84
C ILE A 313 7.45 5.43 -19.05
N ILE A 314 8.36 5.30 -18.08
CA ILE A 314 8.86 6.41 -17.25
C ILE A 314 9.60 7.44 -18.11
N ALA A 315 10.53 7.02 -18.97
CA ALA A 315 11.26 7.90 -19.88
C ALA A 315 10.31 8.62 -20.86
N THR A 316 9.32 7.92 -21.38
CA THR A 316 8.29 8.50 -22.25
C THR A 316 7.45 9.54 -21.50
N ALA A 317 7.07 9.26 -20.26
CA ALA A 317 6.30 10.17 -19.43
C ALA A 317 7.08 11.46 -19.11
N GLU A 318 8.40 11.36 -18.87
CA GLU A 318 9.27 12.51 -18.65
C GLU A 318 9.33 13.43 -19.88
N LEU A 319 9.36 12.86 -21.10
CA LEU A 319 9.29 13.63 -22.34
C LEU A 319 7.91 14.29 -22.52
N LEU A 320 6.84 13.53 -22.29
CA LEU A 320 5.46 14.04 -22.39
C LEU A 320 5.15 15.11 -21.35
N GLU A 321 5.78 15.09 -20.17
CA GLU A 321 5.62 16.14 -19.16
C GLU A 321 6.13 17.50 -19.65
N LYS A 322 6.99 17.55 -20.67
CA LYS A 322 7.50 18.81 -21.23
C LYS A 322 6.55 19.40 -22.29
N GLU A 323 5.63 18.60 -22.81
CA GLU A 323 4.64 19.02 -23.81
C GLU A 323 3.55 19.92 -23.22
N GLU A 324 2.95 20.74 -24.07
CA GLU A 324 1.70 21.43 -23.73
C GLU A 324 0.59 20.42 -23.49
N MET A 325 -0.17 20.60 -22.42
CA MET A 325 -1.17 19.63 -21.97
C MET A 325 -2.52 20.31 -21.73
N ASN A 326 -3.54 19.86 -22.44
CA ASN A 326 -4.94 20.18 -22.15
C ASN A 326 -5.55 19.05 -21.35
N PHE A 327 -5.85 19.28 -20.07
CA PHE A 327 -6.44 18.26 -19.19
C PHE A 327 -7.80 17.73 -19.65
N ASN A 328 -8.51 18.46 -20.52
CA ASN A 328 -9.79 18.04 -21.08
C ASN A 328 -9.66 17.24 -22.39
N ASP A 329 -8.45 17.19 -22.96
CA ASP A 329 -8.17 16.43 -24.18
C ASP A 329 -6.68 16.06 -24.28
N LEU A 330 -6.37 14.81 -23.92
CA LEU A 330 -5.03 14.25 -23.92
C LEU A 330 -4.76 13.41 -25.19
N THR A 331 -5.61 13.52 -26.21
CA THR A 331 -5.51 12.72 -27.43
C THR A 331 -4.23 13.02 -28.21
N ASP A 332 -3.80 14.29 -28.25
CA ASP A 332 -2.53 14.69 -28.86
C ASP A 332 -1.34 14.05 -28.15
N LEU A 333 -1.33 14.06 -26.80
CA LEU A 333 -0.29 13.40 -26.02
C LEU A 333 -0.26 11.89 -26.26
N LEU A 334 -1.42 11.25 -26.41
CA LEU A 334 -1.49 9.83 -26.75
C LEU A 334 -0.85 9.55 -28.12
N ASN A 335 -1.12 10.37 -29.13
CA ASN A 335 -0.48 10.23 -30.43
C ASN A 335 1.04 10.43 -30.36
N LYS A 336 1.51 11.46 -29.62
CA LYS A 336 2.94 11.70 -29.39
C LYS A 336 3.60 10.58 -28.59
N SER A 337 2.87 9.97 -27.66
CA SER A 337 3.41 8.95 -26.77
C SER A 337 3.95 7.76 -27.54
N LYS A 338 3.31 7.33 -28.64
CA LYS A 338 3.83 6.25 -29.49
C LYS A 338 5.22 6.56 -30.03
N LYS A 339 5.40 7.75 -30.62
CA LYS A 339 6.68 8.19 -31.18
C LYS A 339 7.75 8.26 -30.09
N TYR A 340 7.47 8.93 -28.97
CA TYR A 340 8.41 9.02 -27.86
C TYR A 340 8.71 7.66 -27.25
N PHE A 341 7.73 6.78 -27.20
CA PHE A 341 7.90 5.43 -26.72
C PHE A 341 8.81 4.62 -27.63
N GLU A 342 8.77 4.80 -28.95
CA GLU A 342 9.67 4.11 -29.89
C GLU A 342 11.12 4.62 -29.73
N ASP A 343 11.30 5.93 -29.64
CA ASP A 343 12.60 6.61 -29.68
C ASP A 343 13.33 6.70 -28.34
N CYS A 344 12.61 6.68 -27.21
CA CYS A 344 13.23 6.93 -25.90
C CYS A 344 14.06 5.76 -25.38
N LYS A 345 15.06 6.11 -24.57
CA LYS A 345 15.84 5.19 -23.74
C LYS A 345 15.85 5.73 -22.32
N TYR A 346 15.52 4.87 -21.37
CA TYR A 346 15.69 5.20 -19.97
C TYR A 346 17.19 5.14 -19.62
N ASN A 347 17.70 6.20 -19.00
CA ASN A 347 19.05 6.25 -18.49
C ASN A 347 19.08 7.07 -17.20
N SER A 348 19.15 6.40 -16.06
CA SER A 348 19.23 7.06 -14.75
C SER A 348 20.57 7.76 -14.50
N GLU A 349 21.59 7.50 -15.32
CA GLU A 349 22.91 8.15 -15.25
C GLU A 349 22.96 9.45 -16.07
N ASP A 350 21.94 9.73 -16.90
CA ASP A 350 21.85 11.02 -17.60
C ASP A 350 21.64 12.15 -16.59
N GLU A 351 22.51 13.16 -16.60
CA GLU A 351 22.43 14.33 -15.72
C GLU A 351 21.14 15.14 -15.89
N ASN A 352 20.44 14.97 -17.03
CA ASN A 352 19.16 15.59 -17.31
C ASN A 352 17.96 14.73 -16.88
N CYS A 353 18.19 13.48 -16.47
CA CYS A 353 17.13 12.63 -15.95
C CYS A 353 16.58 13.25 -14.66
N ARG A 354 15.25 13.33 -14.60
CA ARG A 354 14.51 13.83 -13.43
C ARG A 354 13.48 12.82 -12.93
N VAL A 355 13.35 11.66 -13.57
CA VAL A 355 12.38 10.64 -13.16
C VAL A 355 13.08 9.30 -12.97
N PHE A 356 13.07 8.78 -11.74
CA PHE A 356 13.83 7.61 -11.33
C PHE A 356 12.90 6.47 -10.91
N ALA A 357 13.20 5.27 -11.38
CA ALA A 357 12.57 4.04 -10.90
C ALA A 357 13.16 3.64 -9.53
N VAL A 358 12.30 3.34 -8.56
CA VAL A 358 12.68 2.93 -7.22
C VAL A 358 11.96 1.62 -6.84
N PRO A 359 12.63 0.65 -6.18
CA PRO A 359 11.95 -0.57 -5.75
C PRO A 359 10.83 -0.30 -4.74
N GLU A 360 9.64 -0.83 -5.04
CA GLU A 360 8.40 -0.57 -4.29
C GLU A 360 8.51 -0.88 -2.80
N ALA A 361 8.86 -2.12 -2.44
CA ALA A 361 8.95 -2.51 -1.04
C ALA A 361 10.08 -1.81 -0.28
N VAL A 362 11.16 -1.38 -0.97
CA VAL A 362 12.24 -0.59 -0.36
C VAL A 362 11.72 0.77 0.07
N ALA A 363 11.03 1.46 -0.83
CA ALA A 363 10.42 2.75 -0.51
C ALA A 363 9.32 2.60 0.57
N GLU A 364 8.48 1.58 0.49
CA GLU A 364 7.39 1.32 1.45
C GLU A 364 7.88 1.29 2.91
N ILE A 365 9.01 0.63 3.18
CA ILE A 365 9.56 0.51 4.53
C ILE A 365 10.54 1.62 4.91
N ALA A 366 10.80 2.60 4.05
CA ALA A 366 11.87 3.56 4.30
C ALA A 366 11.67 4.32 5.63
N GLY A 367 10.42 4.64 5.97
CA GLY A 367 10.04 5.22 7.26
C GLY A 367 10.28 4.28 8.46
N TYR A 368 10.15 2.96 8.27
CA TYR A 368 10.48 1.97 9.30
C TYR A 368 11.99 1.90 9.54
N LEU A 369 12.79 1.92 8.48
CA LEU A 369 14.26 1.75 8.58
C LEU A 369 14.93 2.86 9.40
N VAL A 370 14.38 4.09 9.36
CA VAL A 370 14.88 5.22 10.16
C VAL A 370 14.21 5.33 11.54
N SER A 371 13.24 4.47 11.84
CA SER A 371 12.51 4.48 13.10
C SER A 371 13.31 3.88 14.25
N LEU A 372 13.15 4.42 15.47
CA LEU A 372 13.65 3.77 16.69
C LEU A 372 13.03 2.38 16.93
N ARG A 373 11.91 2.07 16.26
CA ARG A 373 11.25 0.77 16.31
C ARG A 373 11.89 -0.27 15.38
N ALA A 374 12.82 0.11 14.50
CA ALA A 374 13.57 -0.82 13.68
C ALA A 374 14.31 -1.85 14.55
N ARG A 375 14.23 -3.13 14.17
CA ARG A 375 14.89 -4.25 14.84
C ARG A 375 15.60 -5.13 13.82
N ASN A 376 16.68 -5.77 14.26
CA ASN A 376 17.30 -6.82 13.45
C ASN A 376 16.34 -8.02 13.32
N GLY A 377 16.46 -8.77 12.22
CA GLY A 377 15.73 -10.00 12.00
C GLY A 377 14.83 -9.98 10.76
N ILE A 378 13.98 -10.98 10.66
CA ILE A 378 13.13 -11.22 9.50
C ILE A 378 11.85 -10.39 9.57
N HIS A 379 11.56 -9.73 8.47
CA HIS A 379 10.37 -8.92 8.28
C HIS A 379 9.68 -9.34 6.99
N VAL A 380 8.35 -9.33 7.02
CA VAL A 380 7.50 -9.57 5.85
C VAL A 380 6.72 -8.28 5.61
N VAL A 381 6.71 -7.79 4.38
CA VAL A 381 5.91 -6.65 3.94
C VAL A 381 4.89 -7.18 2.96
N ILE A 382 3.61 -6.89 3.24
CA ILE A 382 2.51 -7.26 2.37
C ILE A 382 1.74 -5.99 2.02
N ASP A 383 1.95 -5.49 0.80
CA ASP A 383 1.18 -4.37 0.27
C ASP A 383 -0.03 -4.90 -0.51
N PHE A 384 -1.23 -4.62 0.01
CA PHE A 384 -2.47 -4.95 -0.65
C PHE A 384 -2.91 -3.80 -1.56
N GLY A 385 -2.42 -3.83 -2.79
CA GLY A 385 -2.87 -2.98 -3.89
C GLY A 385 -4.26 -3.35 -4.41
N SER A 386 -4.78 -2.53 -5.33
CA SER A 386 -6.05 -2.84 -6.02
C SER A 386 -5.87 -3.91 -7.10
N GLY A 387 -4.80 -3.83 -7.90
CA GLY A 387 -4.53 -4.82 -8.95
C GLY A 387 -3.69 -5.99 -8.48
N THR A 388 -2.72 -5.69 -7.62
CA THR A 388 -1.65 -6.60 -7.20
C THR A 388 -1.57 -6.69 -5.69
N THR A 389 -0.89 -7.73 -5.21
CA THR A 389 -0.42 -7.83 -3.83
C THR A 389 1.08 -8.07 -3.86
N ASP A 390 1.86 -7.14 -3.31
CA ASP A 390 3.31 -7.24 -3.23
C ASP A 390 3.69 -7.91 -1.91
N PHE A 391 4.29 -9.10 -2.00
CA PHE A 391 4.73 -9.91 -0.88
C PHE A 391 6.25 -9.97 -0.87
N SER A 392 6.87 -9.26 0.06
CA SER A 392 8.33 -9.18 0.16
C SER A 392 8.83 -9.57 1.54
N ILE A 393 9.96 -10.26 1.60
CA ILE A 393 10.60 -10.71 2.84
C ILE A 393 12.02 -10.18 2.85
N PHE A 394 12.39 -9.51 3.95
CA PHE A 394 13.74 -9.01 4.14
C PHE A 394 14.29 -9.36 5.52
N ASN A 395 15.61 -9.47 5.60
CA ASN A 395 16.35 -9.53 6.83
C ASN A 395 17.05 -8.20 7.06
N LEU A 396 16.73 -7.53 8.17
CA LEU A 396 17.40 -6.30 8.56
C LEU A 396 18.55 -6.64 9.50
N GLN A 397 19.76 -6.17 9.18
CA GLN A 397 20.96 -6.42 9.96
C GLN A 397 21.64 -5.12 10.36
N ASN A 398 22.37 -5.17 11.48
CA ASN A 398 23.18 -4.07 12.02
C ASN A 398 22.40 -2.75 12.21
N VAL A 399 21.14 -2.86 12.63
CA VAL A 399 20.31 -1.69 12.94
C VAL A 399 21.03 -0.77 13.93
N ARG A 400 21.04 0.53 13.62
CA ARG A 400 21.70 1.63 14.38
C ARG A 400 23.23 1.63 14.31
N THR A 401 23.84 0.91 13.36
CA THR A 401 25.23 1.15 12.97
C THR A 401 25.29 1.79 11.58
N SER A 402 26.47 2.28 11.18
CA SER A 402 26.73 2.75 9.81
C SER A 402 26.55 1.65 8.75
N ASP A 403 26.59 0.39 9.17
CA ASP A 403 26.61 -0.78 8.30
C ASP A 403 25.22 -1.45 8.21
N SER A 404 24.17 -0.73 8.64
CA SER A 404 22.79 -1.18 8.55
C SER A 404 22.46 -1.54 7.11
N THR A 405 22.10 -2.81 6.89
CA THR A 405 21.86 -3.35 5.55
C THR A 405 20.55 -4.11 5.50
N THR A 406 19.77 -3.86 4.46
CA THR A 406 18.49 -4.56 4.21
C THR A 406 18.69 -5.62 3.14
N TYR A 407 18.58 -6.88 3.52
CA TYR A 407 18.74 -8.01 2.62
C TYR A 407 17.37 -8.56 2.22
N TRP A 408 16.93 -8.30 1.00
CA TRP A 408 15.65 -8.80 0.49
C TRP A 408 15.83 -10.24 0.04
N TYR A 409 15.27 -11.19 0.79
CA TYR A 409 15.40 -12.63 0.49
C TYR A 409 14.41 -13.11 -0.57
N SER A 410 13.27 -12.42 -0.68
CA SER A 410 12.31 -12.67 -1.75
C SER A 410 11.44 -11.46 -1.93
N ALA A 411 11.04 -11.21 -3.16
CA ALA A 411 9.89 -10.38 -3.47
C ALA A 411 9.04 -11.11 -4.49
N ARG A 412 7.72 -11.00 -4.37
CA ARG A 412 6.77 -11.51 -5.33
C ARG A 412 5.68 -10.47 -5.53
N ASN A 413 5.42 -10.13 -6.78
CA ASN A 413 4.25 -9.34 -7.13
C ASN A 413 3.15 -10.29 -7.62
N ILE A 414 2.09 -10.46 -6.84
CA ILE A 414 1.00 -11.38 -7.18
C ILE A 414 -0.09 -10.59 -7.90
N PRO A 415 -0.57 -10.99 -9.10
CA PRO A 415 -1.62 -10.29 -9.87
C PRO A 415 -3.03 -10.50 -9.28
N LYS A 416 -3.14 -10.41 -7.96
CA LYS A 416 -4.36 -10.58 -7.18
C LYS A 416 -4.40 -9.51 -6.09
N GLY A 417 -4.99 -8.37 -6.41
CA GLY A 417 -5.26 -7.30 -5.44
C GLY A 417 -6.72 -7.25 -5.02
N MET A 418 -7.09 -6.13 -4.39
CA MET A 418 -8.44 -5.90 -3.87
C MET A 418 -9.53 -5.86 -4.94
N TYR A 419 -9.19 -5.64 -6.22
CA TYR A 419 -10.13 -5.64 -7.33
C TYR A 419 -11.01 -6.90 -7.38
N ARG A 420 -10.48 -8.07 -6.99
CA ARG A 420 -11.25 -9.33 -6.98
C ARG A 420 -12.32 -9.32 -5.90
N ILE A 421 -12.00 -8.78 -4.72
CA ILE A 421 -12.93 -8.60 -3.59
C ILE A 421 -14.00 -7.58 -3.95
N GLU A 422 -13.54 -6.47 -4.47
CA GLU A 422 -14.31 -5.40 -5.09
C GLU A 422 -15.34 -5.95 -6.12
N ARG A 423 -14.92 -6.85 -7.02
CA ARG A 423 -15.82 -7.50 -7.99
C ARG A 423 -16.88 -8.39 -7.34
N ILE A 424 -16.51 -9.17 -6.31
CA ILE A 424 -17.47 -9.97 -5.53
C ILE A 424 -18.57 -9.05 -4.94
N PHE A 425 -18.18 -7.88 -4.43
CA PHE A 425 -19.16 -6.88 -3.97
C PHE A 425 -19.99 -6.31 -5.12
N ALA A 426 -19.38 -6.00 -6.27
CA ALA A 426 -20.08 -5.48 -7.44
C ALA A 426 -21.19 -6.42 -7.93
N GLU A 427 -20.88 -7.72 -8.00
CA GLU A 427 -21.82 -8.78 -8.40
C GLU A 427 -22.97 -8.91 -7.40
N PHE A 428 -22.64 -8.88 -6.10
CA PHE A 428 -23.65 -8.85 -5.04
C PHE A 428 -24.57 -7.64 -5.16
N ILE A 429 -24.02 -6.45 -5.41
CA ILE A 429 -24.80 -5.20 -5.52
C ILE A 429 -25.68 -5.20 -6.77
N LYS A 430 -25.22 -5.69 -7.93
CA LYS A 430 -26.02 -5.75 -9.16
C LYS A 430 -27.33 -6.53 -8.98
N SER A 431 -27.37 -7.47 -8.03
CA SER A 431 -28.58 -8.20 -7.66
C SER A 431 -29.61 -7.37 -6.86
N LYS A 432 -29.30 -6.10 -6.53
CA LYS A 432 -30.14 -5.19 -5.73
C LYS A 432 -30.19 -3.77 -6.33
N PRO A 433 -31.28 -3.00 -6.12
CA PRO A 433 -31.33 -1.59 -6.46
C PRO A 433 -30.49 -0.78 -5.47
N PHE A 434 -29.18 -0.64 -5.71
CA PHE A 434 -28.27 0.06 -4.80
C PHE A 434 -27.46 1.14 -5.51
N ASN A 435 -27.22 2.25 -4.83
CA ASN A 435 -26.44 3.38 -5.32
C ASN A 435 -24.92 3.11 -5.18
N LYS A 436 -24.17 3.26 -6.28
CA LYS A 436 -22.73 2.92 -6.44
C LYS A 436 -21.80 3.69 -5.50
N SER A 437 -22.19 4.86 -5.00
CA SER A 437 -21.42 5.68 -4.04
C SER A 437 -21.19 5.02 -2.66
N LYS A 438 -21.67 3.78 -2.48
CA LYS A 438 -21.55 3.01 -1.24
C LYS A 438 -20.53 1.87 -1.28
N LEU A 439 -19.78 1.66 -2.36
CA LEU A 439 -18.93 0.46 -2.41
C LEU A 439 -17.78 0.48 -1.39
N SER A 440 -17.11 1.63 -1.26
CA SER A 440 -16.14 1.89 -0.20
C SER A 440 -16.80 1.75 1.19
N ASN A 441 -18.01 2.28 1.36
CA ASN A 441 -18.75 2.16 2.62
C ASN A 441 -19.14 0.72 2.96
N ILE A 442 -19.50 -0.11 1.98
CA ILE A 442 -19.83 -1.53 2.18
C ILE A 442 -18.57 -2.31 2.56
N VAL A 443 -17.45 -2.04 1.89
CA VAL A 443 -16.16 -2.64 2.25
C VAL A 443 -15.79 -2.31 3.71
N MET A 444 -16.08 -1.09 4.16
CA MET A 444 -15.87 -0.67 5.55
C MET A 444 -16.91 -1.24 6.54
N ASN A 445 -18.15 -1.48 6.08
CA ASN A 445 -19.27 -2.01 6.88
C ASN A 445 -19.54 -3.49 6.56
N ILE A 446 -18.47 -4.28 6.49
CA ILE A 446 -18.52 -5.69 6.08
C ILE A 446 -19.45 -6.56 6.94
N SER A 447 -19.83 -6.11 8.14
CA SER A 447 -20.77 -6.79 9.02
C SER A 447 -22.21 -6.87 8.49
N GLU A 448 -22.60 -6.00 7.55
CA GLU A 448 -23.94 -5.98 6.95
C GLU A 448 -24.04 -6.87 5.70
N VAL A 449 -22.94 -7.52 5.34
CA VAL A 449 -22.80 -8.32 4.12
C VAL A 449 -23.22 -9.77 4.43
N PRO A 450 -24.00 -10.44 3.55
CA PRO A 450 -24.40 -11.83 3.77
C PRO A 450 -23.20 -12.78 3.92
N GLU A 451 -23.34 -13.81 4.76
CA GLU A 451 -22.24 -14.77 5.04
C GLU A 451 -21.69 -15.43 3.76
N GLU A 452 -22.55 -15.72 2.77
CA GLU A 452 -22.10 -16.28 1.48
C GLU A 452 -21.07 -15.39 0.76
N VAL A 453 -21.26 -14.07 0.82
CA VAL A 453 -20.33 -13.10 0.21
C VAL A 453 -19.05 -13.04 1.05
N LEU A 454 -19.16 -13.06 2.38
CA LEU A 454 -18.00 -13.12 3.27
C LEU A 454 -17.16 -14.37 3.05
N ASP A 455 -17.79 -15.52 2.82
CA ASP A 455 -17.11 -16.77 2.53
C ASP A 455 -16.37 -16.74 1.20
N LYS A 456 -16.96 -16.11 0.16
CA LYS A 456 -16.25 -15.85 -1.11
C LYS A 456 -15.02 -14.97 -0.89
N ILE A 457 -15.13 -13.91 -0.09
CA ILE A 457 -14.02 -13.02 0.24
C ILE A 457 -12.91 -13.77 1.01
N LYS A 458 -13.27 -14.52 2.06
CA LYS A 458 -12.33 -15.34 2.83
C LYS A 458 -11.65 -16.36 1.91
N LYS A 459 -12.39 -16.99 1.00
CA LYS A 459 -11.83 -17.96 0.05
C LYS A 459 -10.80 -17.30 -0.86
N GLU A 460 -11.11 -16.14 -1.45
CA GLU A 460 -10.15 -15.39 -2.29
C GLU A 460 -8.89 -14.99 -1.50
N LEU A 461 -9.05 -14.48 -0.27
CA LEU A 461 -7.91 -14.10 0.58
C LEU A 461 -7.06 -15.31 1.01
N ASN A 462 -7.67 -16.47 1.30
CA ASN A 462 -6.91 -17.70 1.59
C ASN A 462 -6.19 -18.23 0.33
N CYS A 463 -6.78 -18.08 -0.86
CA CYS A 463 -6.10 -18.38 -2.12
C CYS A 463 -4.87 -17.47 -2.31
N LEU A 464 -5.04 -16.15 -2.11
CA LEU A 464 -3.94 -15.20 -2.15
C LEU A 464 -2.84 -15.54 -1.13
N TRP A 465 -3.20 -15.88 0.12
CA TRP A 465 -2.24 -16.31 1.13
C TRP A 465 -1.48 -17.57 0.69
N LYS A 466 -2.13 -18.55 0.06
CA LYS A 466 -1.43 -19.71 -0.53
C LYS A 466 -0.43 -19.31 -1.60
N ASP A 467 -0.76 -18.33 -2.44
CA ASP A 467 0.14 -17.84 -3.50
C ASP A 467 1.40 -17.14 -2.95
N THR A 468 1.43 -16.76 -1.68
CA THR A 468 2.66 -16.24 -1.05
C THR A 468 3.66 -17.32 -0.61
N HIS A 469 3.27 -18.60 -0.59
CA HIS A 469 4.14 -19.71 -0.14
C HIS A 469 5.45 -19.85 -0.93
N PRO A 470 5.47 -19.72 -2.27
CA PRO A 470 6.72 -19.75 -3.01
C PRO A 470 7.70 -18.64 -2.60
N GLY A 471 7.19 -17.44 -2.28
CA GLY A 471 7.99 -16.34 -1.77
C GLY A 471 8.63 -16.69 -0.43
N TRP A 472 7.84 -17.21 0.51
CA TRP A 472 8.35 -17.70 1.79
C TRP A 472 9.42 -18.79 1.63
N ARG A 473 9.19 -19.77 0.74
CA ARG A 473 10.16 -20.85 0.47
C ARG A 473 11.47 -20.31 -0.12
N LYS A 474 11.39 -19.38 -1.09
CA LYS A 474 12.57 -18.70 -1.66
C LYS A 474 13.35 -18.00 -0.55
N ALA A 475 12.64 -17.28 0.32
CA ALA A 475 13.28 -16.54 1.39
C ALA A 475 13.96 -17.43 2.44
N TYR A 476 13.31 -18.53 2.83
CA TYR A 476 13.92 -19.54 3.71
C TYR A 476 15.21 -20.13 3.11
N GLY A 477 15.29 -20.20 1.78
CA GLY A 477 16.48 -20.64 1.05
C GLY A 477 17.75 -19.85 1.37
N HIS A 478 17.62 -18.55 1.69
CA HIS A 478 18.73 -17.64 2.07
C HIS A 478 19.11 -17.70 3.56
N LEU A 479 18.30 -18.33 4.42
CA LEU A 479 18.59 -18.47 5.84
C LEU A 479 17.92 -19.73 6.39
N ARG A 480 18.52 -20.90 6.17
CA ARG A 480 17.95 -22.20 6.59
C ARG A 480 18.20 -22.50 8.06
N LYS A 481 17.71 -21.61 8.92
CA LYS A 481 17.80 -21.73 10.38
C LYS A 481 16.43 -21.48 10.99
N GLN A 482 15.66 -22.55 11.22
CA GLN A 482 14.29 -22.48 11.73
C GLN A 482 14.11 -21.47 12.87
N SER A 483 15.03 -21.45 13.84
CA SER A 483 14.94 -20.55 15.00
C SER A 483 14.89 -19.06 14.65
N GLU A 484 15.22 -18.63 13.43
CA GLU A 484 15.08 -17.24 12.96
C GLU A 484 13.72 -16.94 12.33
N TRP A 485 12.91 -17.97 12.06
CA TRP A 485 11.61 -17.90 11.38
C TRP A 485 10.43 -18.22 12.31
N GLU A 486 10.72 -18.47 13.59
CA GLU A 486 9.72 -18.74 14.61
C GLU A 486 8.96 -17.45 14.99
N LYS A 487 7.75 -17.66 15.51
CA LYS A 487 6.72 -16.65 15.77
C LYS A 487 7.22 -15.31 16.30
N GLU A 488 8.10 -15.31 17.31
CA GLU A 488 8.54 -14.09 18.01
C GLU A 488 9.66 -13.34 17.28
N LYS A 489 10.19 -13.90 16.17
CA LYS A 489 11.32 -13.32 15.42
C LYS A 489 10.97 -12.81 14.04
N VAL A 490 9.76 -13.09 13.56
CA VAL A 490 9.25 -12.59 12.27
C VAL A 490 8.21 -11.52 12.52
N SER A 491 8.42 -10.33 11.98
CA SER A 491 7.43 -9.24 12.03
C SER A 491 6.74 -9.08 10.67
N ILE A 492 5.41 -9.06 10.65
CA ILE A 492 4.63 -8.80 9.43
C ILE A 492 4.15 -7.35 9.44
N PHE A 493 4.39 -6.63 8.36
CA PHE A 493 3.81 -5.33 8.06
C PHE A 493 2.77 -5.47 6.96
N ILE A 494 1.57 -4.95 7.23
CA ILE A 494 0.48 -4.94 6.26
C ILE A 494 0.23 -3.50 5.83
N CYS A 495 0.28 -3.26 4.53
CA CYS A 495 0.25 -1.94 3.91
C CYS A 495 -0.75 -1.89 2.76
N GLY A 496 -0.93 -0.70 2.19
CA GLY A 496 -1.76 -0.51 1.01
C GLY A 496 -3.22 -0.23 1.30
N GLY A 497 -3.99 0.00 0.23
CA GLY A 497 -5.42 0.30 0.32
C GLY A 497 -6.28 -0.86 0.83
N GLY A 498 -5.85 -2.10 0.57
CA GLY A 498 -6.56 -3.31 0.98
C GLY A 498 -6.37 -3.72 2.43
N SER A 499 -5.31 -3.23 3.10
CA SER A 499 -4.93 -3.56 4.47
C SER A 499 -6.05 -3.45 5.51
N GLN A 500 -7.05 -2.61 5.24
CA GLN A 500 -8.16 -2.31 6.15
C GLN A 500 -9.24 -3.40 6.19
N LEU A 501 -9.20 -4.40 5.29
CA LEU A 501 -10.12 -5.52 5.33
C LEU A 501 -9.93 -6.34 6.62
N LYS A 502 -11.01 -6.50 7.39
CA LYS A 502 -11.02 -7.16 8.71
C LYS A 502 -10.37 -8.55 8.73
N PHE A 503 -10.47 -9.31 7.63
CA PHE A 503 -9.97 -10.68 7.54
C PHE A 503 -8.46 -10.76 7.26
N ILE A 504 -7.83 -9.68 6.82
CA ILE A 504 -6.42 -9.71 6.39
C ILE A 504 -5.47 -10.04 7.55
N PRO A 505 -5.52 -9.37 8.73
CA PRO A 505 -4.63 -9.71 9.83
C PRO A 505 -4.79 -11.16 10.31
N GLU A 506 -6.03 -11.67 10.34
CA GLU A 506 -6.31 -13.05 10.71
C GLU A 506 -5.68 -14.05 9.72
N ILE A 507 -5.90 -13.85 8.41
CA ILE A 507 -5.43 -14.78 7.38
C ILE A 507 -3.92 -14.71 7.22
N PHE A 508 -3.33 -13.51 7.18
CA PHE A 508 -1.91 -13.31 6.91
C PHE A 508 -1.02 -13.39 8.15
N SER A 509 -1.59 -13.52 9.35
CA SER A 509 -0.84 -13.97 10.53
C SER A 509 -0.58 -15.48 10.55
N LYS A 510 -1.30 -16.28 9.74
CA LYS A 510 -1.12 -17.74 9.69
C LYS A 510 0.30 -18.10 9.26
N SER A 511 0.80 -19.20 9.81
CA SER A 511 2.15 -19.65 9.48
C SER A 511 2.23 -20.32 8.11
N TRP A 512 3.25 -19.97 7.32
CA TRP A 512 3.61 -20.64 6.07
C TRP A 512 4.27 -22.00 6.29
N MET A 513 4.64 -22.31 7.54
CA MET A 513 5.24 -23.58 7.97
C MET A 513 4.47 -24.14 9.15
N LYS A 514 4.45 -25.46 9.30
CA LYS A 514 3.74 -26.09 10.41
C LYS A 514 4.35 -25.63 11.74
N ASP A 515 3.50 -25.13 12.64
CA ASP A 515 3.83 -24.76 14.03
C ASP A 515 4.81 -23.58 14.22
N TRP A 516 5.11 -22.76 13.19
CA TRP A 516 6.03 -21.62 13.33
C TRP A 516 5.36 -20.27 13.64
N GLY A 517 4.03 -20.20 13.58
CA GLY A 517 3.24 -18.99 13.85
C GLY A 517 2.10 -19.24 14.87
N PRO A 518 1.05 -18.42 14.91
CA PRO A 518 0.79 -17.26 14.04
C PRO A 518 1.73 -16.10 14.33
N TYR A 519 2.11 -15.35 13.31
CA TYR A 519 3.06 -14.24 13.39
C TYR A 519 2.40 -12.93 13.84
N PRO A 520 3.14 -12.06 14.55
CA PRO A 520 2.66 -10.73 14.88
C PRO A 520 2.50 -9.86 13.62
N VAL A 521 1.28 -9.38 13.43
CA VAL A 521 0.93 -8.40 12.38
C VAL A 521 0.96 -7.01 12.99
N ASN A 522 1.82 -6.16 12.43
CA ASN A 522 2.05 -4.79 12.87
C ASN A 522 1.70 -3.80 11.76
N ILE A 523 1.38 -2.58 12.16
CA ILE A 523 1.26 -1.44 11.25
C ILE A 523 2.64 -0.80 11.12
N LEU A 524 2.99 -0.30 9.93
CA LEU A 524 4.21 0.47 9.75
C LEU A 524 4.25 1.66 10.71
N PRO A 525 5.37 1.89 11.43
CA PRO A 525 5.45 3.04 12.30
C PRO A 525 5.49 4.32 11.49
N LYS A 526 4.63 5.25 11.85
CA LYS A 526 4.59 6.60 11.29
C LYS A 526 5.86 7.38 11.66
N PRO A 527 6.62 7.91 10.68
CA PRO A 527 7.75 8.80 10.91
C PRO A 527 7.35 10.16 11.48
N ASP A 528 8.23 10.79 12.25
CA ASP A 528 8.01 12.11 12.86
C ASP A 528 7.98 13.24 11.83
N ASP A 529 8.63 13.02 10.68
CA ASP A 529 8.69 13.91 9.52
C ASP A 529 7.59 13.62 8.48
N TYR A 530 6.59 12.79 8.81
CA TYR A 530 5.40 12.62 7.98
C TYR A 530 4.29 13.62 8.38
N VAL A 531 4.05 14.62 7.53
CA VAL A 531 3.03 15.66 7.78
C VAL A 531 1.75 15.37 7.02
N THR A 532 0.64 15.31 7.78
CA THR A 532 -0.71 15.11 7.25
C THR A 532 -1.62 16.33 7.42
N GLY A 533 -1.10 17.41 8.00
CA GLY A 533 -1.95 18.48 8.53
C GLY A 533 -2.99 17.96 9.52
N ASP A 534 -4.12 18.65 9.61
CA ASP A 534 -5.23 18.33 10.53
C ASP A 534 -5.99 17.06 10.16
N ASN A 535 -5.88 16.61 8.90
CA ASN A 535 -6.72 15.56 8.33
C ASN A 535 -6.25 14.12 8.60
N LYS A 536 -5.18 13.94 9.39
CA LYS A 536 -4.65 12.63 9.86
C LYS A 536 -4.72 11.51 8.80
N TYR A 537 -4.12 11.74 7.62
CA TYR A 537 -4.12 10.74 6.55
C TYR A 537 -3.41 9.43 6.98
N PRO A 538 -3.94 8.26 6.55
CA PRO A 538 -3.41 6.97 6.94
C PRO A 538 -2.00 6.75 6.38
N PHE A 539 -1.03 6.59 7.27
CA PHE A 539 0.37 6.42 6.86
C PHE A 539 0.57 5.10 6.10
N GLU A 540 -0.10 4.03 6.51
CA GLU A 540 -0.03 2.71 5.86
C GLU A 540 -0.54 2.70 4.40
N ARG A 541 -1.24 3.75 3.98
CA ARG A 541 -1.64 3.96 2.58
C ARG A 541 -0.72 4.90 1.82
N LEU A 542 0.13 5.65 2.53
CA LEU A 542 0.97 6.73 2.00
C LEU A 542 2.47 6.49 2.26
N SER A 543 2.83 5.38 2.90
CA SER A 543 4.18 4.95 3.22
C SER A 543 5.04 4.82 1.96
N LEU A 544 4.50 4.24 0.88
CA LEU A 544 5.17 4.20 -0.41
C LEU A 544 5.53 5.58 -0.93
N ALA A 545 4.52 6.43 -1.09
CA ALA A 545 4.69 7.78 -1.61
C ALA A 545 5.64 8.60 -0.74
N PHE A 546 5.56 8.43 0.59
CA PHE A 546 6.48 9.04 1.55
C PHE A 546 7.92 8.55 1.34
N GLY A 547 8.16 7.24 1.27
CA GLY A 547 9.49 6.69 1.08
C GLY A 547 10.11 7.08 -0.25
N LEU A 548 9.29 7.23 -1.29
CA LEU A 548 9.71 7.76 -2.59
C LEU A 548 10.13 9.25 -2.52
N THR A 549 9.82 9.99 -1.45
CA THR A 549 10.37 11.36 -1.26
C THR A 549 11.83 11.38 -0.81
N ILE A 550 12.40 10.22 -0.47
CA ILE A 550 13.81 10.09 -0.11
C ILE A 550 14.61 9.90 -1.40
N PRO A 551 15.62 10.74 -1.67
CA PRO A 551 16.51 10.56 -2.82
C PRO A 551 17.12 9.17 -2.86
N LEU A 552 17.28 8.59 -4.06
CA LEU A 552 17.79 7.23 -4.21
C LEU A 552 19.14 6.97 -3.51
N PRO A 553 20.11 7.91 -3.50
CA PRO A 553 21.36 7.73 -2.74
C PRO A 553 21.18 7.69 -1.21
N GLU A 554 20.08 8.23 -0.70
CA GLU A 554 19.73 8.25 0.74
C GLU A 554 18.87 7.05 1.15
N LEU A 555 18.25 6.34 0.20
CA LEU A 555 17.59 5.08 0.50
C LEU A 555 18.66 4.09 0.95
N ASN A 556 18.54 3.59 2.18
CA ASN A 556 19.54 2.77 2.88
C ASN A 556 20.16 1.68 2.01
N ASN A 557 21.38 1.26 2.34
CA ASN A 557 22.05 0.14 1.68
C ASN A 557 21.16 -1.12 1.67
N PHE A 558 20.70 -1.53 0.48
CA PHE A 558 19.87 -2.72 0.29
C PHE A 558 20.48 -3.65 -0.75
N LYS A 559 20.19 -4.95 -0.60
CA LYS A 559 20.51 -6.00 -1.57
C LYS A 559 19.22 -6.68 -1.99
N LEU A 560 18.93 -6.66 -3.29
CA LEU A 560 17.75 -7.32 -3.88
C LEU A 560 17.95 -8.84 -3.91
N PRO A 561 16.88 -9.65 -4.07
CA PRO A 561 16.98 -11.11 -3.99
C PRO A 561 18.09 -11.77 -4.82
N ASN A 562 18.32 -11.33 -6.06
CA ASN A 562 19.36 -11.86 -6.94
C ASN A 562 20.78 -11.50 -6.47
N ASP A 563 20.93 -10.39 -5.75
CA ASP A 563 22.20 -9.93 -5.17
C ASP A 563 22.35 -10.32 -3.69
N CYS A 564 21.38 -11.08 -3.16
CA CYS A 564 21.32 -11.40 -1.74
C CYS A 564 22.18 -12.63 -1.44
N PRO A 565 23.16 -12.55 -0.52
CA PRO A 565 23.98 -13.70 -0.16
C PRO A 565 23.17 -14.79 0.56
N ASP A 566 23.72 -15.99 0.62
CA ASP A 566 23.23 -17.04 1.51
C ASP A 566 23.76 -16.80 2.93
N HIS A 567 22.85 -16.53 3.86
CA HIS A 567 23.13 -16.35 5.29
C HIS A 567 22.90 -17.63 6.10
N THR A 568 22.68 -18.77 5.44
CA THR A 568 22.57 -20.06 6.12
C THR A 568 23.87 -20.38 6.86
N PRO A 569 23.83 -20.61 8.18
CA PRO A 569 25.01 -21.04 8.90
C PRO A 569 25.53 -22.37 8.33
N PRO A 570 26.86 -22.58 8.29
CA PRO A 570 27.40 -23.86 7.88
C PRO A 570 26.83 -24.97 8.78
N PRO A 571 26.66 -26.20 8.25
CA PRO A 571 26.28 -27.33 9.09
C PRO A 571 27.29 -27.43 10.23
N LEU A 572 26.79 -27.72 11.45
CA LEU A 572 27.68 -28.01 12.56
C LEU A 572 28.65 -29.10 12.11
N PRO A 573 29.96 -28.98 12.38
CA PRO A 573 30.90 -30.03 12.04
C PRO A 573 30.34 -31.32 12.62
N MET A 574 30.22 -32.34 11.78
CA MET A 574 29.86 -33.66 12.24
C MET A 574 30.91 -33.97 13.31
N ARG A 575 30.50 -34.02 14.58
CA ARG A 575 31.40 -34.56 15.60
C ARG A 575 31.69 -35.96 15.08
N GLU A 576 32.91 -36.18 14.61
CA GLU A 576 33.44 -37.53 14.56
C GLU A 576 33.22 -38.01 15.99
N PHE A 577 32.21 -38.85 16.17
CA PHE A 577 32.17 -39.67 17.35
C PHE A 577 33.47 -40.44 17.22
N GLU A 578 34.51 -40.00 17.95
CA GLU A 578 35.64 -40.84 18.26
C GLU A 578 34.99 -42.16 18.59
N SER A 579 35.19 -43.13 17.71
CA SER A 579 34.70 -44.49 17.92
C SER A 579 35.01 -44.75 19.36
N TRP A 580 33.97 -44.92 20.19
CA TRP A 580 34.15 -45.39 21.55
C TRP A 580 34.81 -46.74 21.34
N ARG A 581 36.14 -46.74 21.30
CA ARG A 581 36.96 -47.93 21.35
C ARG A 581 36.45 -48.53 22.62
N TYR A 582 35.70 -49.61 22.47
CA TYR A 582 35.46 -50.56 23.54
C TYR A 582 36.83 -50.72 24.19
N ARG A 583 37.01 -50.08 25.35
CA ARG A 583 38.07 -50.49 26.25
C ARG A 583 37.54 -51.83 26.72
N ASP A 584 38.12 -52.89 26.17
CA ASP A 584 37.93 -54.24 26.65
C ASP A 584 38.15 -54.19 28.18
N VAL A 585 37.06 -54.45 28.92
CA VAL A 585 37.07 -54.69 30.37
C VAL A 585 36.80 -56.16 30.58
#